data_AF-A0A853V620-F1
#
_entry.id   AF-A0A853V620-F1
#
_cell.length_a   1.000
_cell.length_b   1.000
_cell.length_c   1.000
_cell.angle_alpha   90.00
_cell.angle_beta   90.00
_cell.angle_gamma   90.00
#
_symmetry.space_group_name_H-M   'P 1'
#
loop_
_entity.id
_entity.type
_entity.pdbx_description
1 polymer ?
#
loop_
_entity_poly.entity_id
_entity_poly.type
_entity_poly.pdbx_seq_one_letter_code
_entity_poly.pdbx_strand_id
1 'polypeptide(L)'
;MKFKGVYYMKANQYEELSEVLDLTESQKLKLYVYQERQNKNIKQDSKESKQNNEEANREKRQKILDIKDDVTRQNAIAKNRELFK
;
A
#
# COMPACT_ATOMS: atom_id res chain seq x y z
N MET A 1 -11.79 4.68 -20.26
CA MET A 1 -10.33 4.65 -20.04
C MET A 1 -10.04 4.93 -18.58
N LYS A 2 -9.34 4.03 -17.87
CA LYS A 2 -8.91 4.23 -16.48
C LYS A 2 -7.41 4.51 -16.50
N PHE A 3 -7.02 5.78 -16.39
CA PHE A 3 -5.63 6.13 -16.11
C PHE A 3 -5.42 6.09 -14.60
N LYS A 4 -4.91 4.96 -14.08
CA LYS A 4 -4.39 4.86 -12.72
C LYS A 4 -2.89 4.66 -12.79
N GLY A 5 -2.18 5.78 -12.89
CA GLY A 5 -0.74 5.85 -12.67
C GLY A 5 -0.47 7.15 -11.95
N VAL A 6 -0.41 7.11 -10.61
CA VAL A 6 0.11 8.25 -9.86
C VAL A 6 1.63 8.20 -10.04
N TYR A 7 2.15 8.99 -10.98
CA TYR A 7 3.58 9.11 -11.21
C TYR A 7 4.16 9.99 -10.11
N TYR A 8 4.92 9.38 -9.21
CA TYR A 8 5.62 10.10 -8.14
C TYR A 8 6.99 10.55 -8.64
N MET A 9 7.23 11.86 -8.59
CA MET A 9 8.56 12.41 -8.79
C MET A 9 9.42 12.19 -7.54
N LYS A 10 10.63 11.68 -7.73
CA LYS A 10 11.62 11.54 -6.65
C LYS A 10 12.06 12.93 -6.17
N ALA A 11 12.50 13.06 -4.92
CA ALA A 11 12.91 14.33 -4.32
C ALA A 11 13.91 15.12 -5.21
N ASN A 12 14.88 14.41 -5.80
CA ASN A 12 15.86 15.02 -6.70
C ASN A 12 15.24 15.62 -7.98
N GLN A 13 14.16 15.03 -8.49
CA GLN A 13 13.49 15.54 -9.69
C GLN A 13 12.73 16.84 -9.41
N TYR A 14 12.35 17.10 -8.15
CA TYR A 14 11.68 18.33 -7.76
C TYR A 14 12.65 19.50 -7.62
N GLU A 15 13.83 19.26 -7.05
CA GLU A 15 14.88 20.28 -6.99
C GLU A 15 15.24 20.71 -8.40
N GLU A 16 15.52 19.75 -9.29
CA GLU A 16 15.77 19.98 -10.72
C GLU A 16 14.63 20.76 -11.39
N LEU A 17 13.36 20.37 -11.20
CA LEU A 17 12.21 21.08 -11.78
C LEU A 17 12.03 22.49 -11.22
N SER A 18 12.31 22.68 -9.93
CA SER A 18 12.15 23.98 -9.28
C SER A 18 13.20 24.99 -9.72
N GLU A 19 14.39 24.50 -10.11
CA GLU A 19 15.46 25.27 -10.71
C GLU A 19 15.15 25.56 -12.19
N VAL A 20 14.75 24.55 -12.97
CA VAL A 20 14.41 24.74 -14.40
C VAL A 20 13.21 25.66 -14.61
N LEU A 21 12.25 25.67 -13.69
CA LEU A 21 11.05 26.50 -13.77
C LEU A 21 11.21 27.87 -13.08
N ASP A 22 12.39 28.19 -12.55
CA ASP A 22 12.69 29.44 -11.82
C ASP A 22 11.60 29.79 -10.78
N LEU A 23 11.18 28.78 -10.00
CA LEU A 23 10.11 28.98 -9.04
C LEU A 23 10.56 29.91 -7.91
N THR A 24 9.69 30.86 -7.55
CA THR A 24 9.89 31.69 -6.37
C THR A 24 9.91 30.81 -5.10
N GLU A 25 10.57 31.27 -4.04
CA GLU A 25 10.59 30.56 -2.75
C GLU A 25 9.17 30.26 -2.24
N SER A 26 8.23 31.18 -2.47
CA SER A 26 6.82 30.99 -2.09
C SER A 26 6.15 29.82 -2.83
N GLN A 27 6.51 29.60 -4.10
CA GLN A 27 5.99 28.50 -4.92
C GLN A 27 6.67 27.17 -4.56
N LYS A 28 7.99 27.20 -4.30
CA LYS A 28 8.75 26.05 -3.79
C LYS A 28 8.16 25.52 -2.48
N LEU A 29 7.83 26.42 -1.55
CA LEU A 29 7.21 26.05 -0.27
C LEU A 29 5.82 25.40 -0.47
N LYS A 30 4.97 25.97 -1.34
CA LYS A 30 3.64 25.40 -1.62
C LYS A 30 3.74 24.00 -2.23
N LEU A 31 4.68 23.78 -3.14
CA LEU A 31 4.93 22.46 -3.74
C LEU A 31 5.42 21.44 -2.71
N TYR A 32 6.36 21.83 -1.86
CA TYR A 32 6.85 20.97 -0.77
C TYR A 32 5.71 20.52 0.16
N VAL A 33 4.88 21.47 0.63
CA VAL A 33 3.73 21.16 1.49
C VAL A 33 2.72 20.25 0.79
N TYR A 34 2.47 20.47 -0.51
CA TYR A 34 1.61 19.59 -1.29
C TYR A 34 2.17 18.16 -1.36
N GLN A 35 3.48 18.02 -1.58
CA GLN A 35 4.15 16.73 -1.62
C GLN A 35 4.11 16.01 -0.27
N GLU A 36 4.32 16.72 0.85
CA GLU A 36 4.20 16.13 2.18
C GLU A 36 2.80 15.56 2.42
N ARG A 37 1.75 16.28 2.00
CA ARG A 37 0.36 15.81 2.11
C ARG A 37 0.12 14.56 1.27
N GLN A 38 0.61 14.53 0.03
CA GLN A 38 0.51 13.34 -0.84
C GLN A 38 1.24 12.15 -0.23
N ASN A 39 2.47 12.35 0.26
CA ASN A 39 3.26 11.30 0.90
C ASN A 39 2.60 10.74 2.16
N LYS A 40 1.89 11.57 2.94
CA LYS A 40 1.11 11.13 4.11
C LYS A 40 -0.07 10.27 3.69
N ASN A 41 -0.85 10.70 2.69
CA ASN A 41 -2.01 9.95 2.20
C ASN A 41 -1.62 8.58 1.63
N ILE A 42 -0.52 8.48 0.88
CA ILE A 42 -0.04 7.21 0.31
C ILE A 42 0.41 6.23 1.40
N LYS A 43 1.07 6.71 2.46
CA LYS A 43 1.47 5.88 3.60
C LYS A 43 0.26 5.35 4.38
N GLN A 44 -0.85 6.07 4.34
CA GLN A 44 -2.09 5.67 4.99
C GLN A 44 -2.85 4.64 4.14
N ASP A 45 -3.01 4.88 2.83
CA ASP A 45 -3.65 3.95 1.89
C ASP A 45 -2.90 2.61 1.77
N SER A 46 -1.56 2.65 1.82
CA SER A 46 -0.72 1.44 1.82
C SER A 46 -0.75 0.67 3.15
N LYS A 47 -1.01 1.35 4.27
CA LYS A 47 -1.23 0.68 5.57
C LYS A 47 -2.61 0.05 5.65
N GLU A 48 -3.64 0.76 5.22
CA GLU A 48 -5.03 0.26 5.23
C GLU A 48 -5.21 -0.92 4.29
N SER A 49 -4.61 -0.89 3.09
CA SER A 49 -4.64 -2.05 2.18
C SER A 49 -3.90 -3.27 2.73
N LYS A 50 -2.81 -3.08 3.49
CA LYS A 50 -2.10 -4.18 4.16
C LYS A 50 -2.93 -4.75 5.32
N GLN A 51 -3.48 -3.90 6.19
CA GLN A 51 -4.33 -4.34 7.30
C GLN A 51 -5.59 -5.09 6.82
N ASN A 52 -6.28 -4.57 5.80
CA ASN A 52 -7.47 -5.24 5.26
C ASN A 52 -7.17 -6.61 4.64
N ASN A 53 -5.98 -6.77 4.06
CA ASN A 53 -5.56 -8.05 3.48
C ASN A 53 -5.13 -9.05 4.56
N GLU A 54 -4.50 -8.58 5.64
CA GLU A 54 -4.17 -9.40 6.80
C GLU A 54 -5.41 -9.87 7.56
N GLU A 55 -6.40 -9.00 7.77
CA GLU A 55 -7.68 -9.33 8.39
C GLU A 55 -8.43 -10.42 7.59
N ALA A 56 -8.54 -10.24 6.26
CA ALA A 56 -9.16 -11.22 5.38
C ALA A 56 -8.42 -12.56 5.35
N ASN A 57 -7.09 -12.55 5.47
CA ASN A 57 -6.29 -13.78 5.56
C ASN A 57 -6.45 -14.46 6.92
N ARG A 58 -6.59 -13.69 8.01
CA ARG A 58 -6.87 -14.21 9.36
C ARG A 58 -8.21 -14.93 9.43
N GLU A 59 -9.27 -14.34 8.87
CA GLU A 59 -10.59 -14.99 8.80
C GLU A 59 -10.55 -16.32 8.03
N LYS A 60 -9.83 -16.36 6.90
CA LYS A 60 -9.68 -17.59 6.11
C LYS A 60 -8.89 -18.66 6.85
N ARG A 61 -7.82 -18.28 7.56
CA ARG A 61 -7.07 -19.19 8.44
C ARG A 61 -7.97 -19.79 9.51
N GLN A 62 -8.79 -18.95 10.17
CA GLN A 62 -9.70 -19.39 11.23
C GLN A 62 -10.74 -20.40 10.72
N LYS A 63 -11.37 -20.14 9.56
CA LYS A 63 -12.34 -21.07 8.95
C LYS A 63 -11.75 -22.45 8.67
N ILE A 64 -10.47 -22.53 8.32
CA ILE A 64 -9.77 -23.79 8.09
C ILE A 64 -9.45 -24.48 9.42
N LEU A 65 -9.05 -23.72 10.45
CA LEU A 65 -8.77 -24.26 11.79
C LEU A 65 -10.03 -24.77 12.50
N ASP A 66 -11.20 -24.17 12.23
CA ASP A 66 -12.49 -24.59 12.78
C ASP A 66 -13.02 -25.92 12.19
N ILE A 67 -12.36 -26.46 11.16
CA ILE A 67 -12.70 -27.78 10.60
C ILE A 67 -12.39 -28.86 11.65
N LYS A 68 -13.45 -29.55 12.11
CA LYS A 68 -13.38 -30.58 13.15
C LYS A 68 -12.64 -31.84 12.71
N ASP A 69 -12.74 -32.21 11.44
CA ASP A 69 -12.05 -33.38 10.90
C ASP A 69 -10.58 -33.08 10.57
N ASP A 70 -9.68 -33.81 11.21
CA ASP A 70 -8.23 -33.57 11.15
C ASP A 70 -7.66 -33.78 9.74
N VAL A 71 -8.12 -34.81 9.02
CA VAL A 71 -7.66 -35.11 7.66
C VAL A 71 -8.12 -34.03 6.69
N THR A 72 -9.38 -33.61 6.79
CA THR A 72 -9.94 -32.53 5.98
C THR A 72 -9.27 -31.19 6.30
N ARG A 73 -8.98 -30.92 7.57
CA ARG A 73 -8.26 -29.71 8.01
C ARG A 73 -6.85 -29.67 7.43
N GLN A 74 -6.08 -30.76 7.54
CA GLN A 74 -4.73 -30.82 6.98
C GLN A 74 -4.73 -30.68 5.46
N ASN A 75 -5.69 -31.30 4.77
CA ASN A 75 -5.86 -31.13 3.32
C ASN A 75 -6.20 -29.68 2.94
N ALA A 76 -7.03 -29.00 3.73
CA ALA A 76 -7.37 -27.59 3.52
C ALA A 76 -6.19 -26.65 3.79
N ILE A 77 -5.35 -26.94 4.79
CA ILE A 77 -4.09 -26.23 5.06
C ILE A 77 -3.10 -26.44 3.90
N ALA A 78 -2.95 -27.67 3.40
CA ALA A 78 -2.05 -27.98 2.29
C ALA A 78 -2.47 -27.25 1.00
N LYS A 79 -3.79 -27.18 0.72
CA LYS A 79 -4.35 -26.44 -0.43
C LYS A 79 -4.20 -24.93 -0.30
N ASN A 80 -4.14 -24.40 0.93
CA ASN A 80 -4.02 -22.97 1.21
C ASN A 80 -2.67 -22.62 1.86
N ARG A 81 -1.58 -23.26 1.43
CA ARG A 81 -0.26 -23.13 2.08
C ARG A 81 0.23 -21.69 2.22
N GLU A 82 -0.06 -20.83 1.24
CA GLU A 82 0.28 -19.39 1.31
C GLU A 82 -0.43 -18.65 2.45
N LEU A 83 -1.61 -19.14 2.87
CA LEU A 83 -2.32 -18.64 4.05
C LEU A 83 -1.74 -19.19 5.35
N PHE A 84 -0.72 -20.05 5.38
CA PHE A 84 -0.14 -20.57 6.63
C PHE A 84 1.39 -20.49 6.68
N LYS A 85 2.00 -19.81 5.69
CA LYS A 85 3.35 -19.28 5.80
C LYS A 85 3.36 -18.05 6.71
#